data_AF-C4JU47-F1
#
_entry.id   AF-C4JU47-F1
#
_cell.length_a   1.000
_cell.length_b   1.000
_cell.length_c   1.000
_cell.angle_alpha   90.00
_cell.angle_beta   90.00
_cell.angle_gamma   90.00
#
_symmetry.space_group_name_H-M   'P 1'
#
loop_
_entity.id
_entity.type
_entity.pdbx_description
1 polymer ?
#
loop_
_entity_poly.entity_id
_entity_poly.type
_entity_poly.pdbx_seq_one_letter_code
_entity_poly.pdbx_strand_id
1 'polypeptide(L)'
;MTRGSSPWCNVFSTDDWENFEYARDLLHYYRAGPGNPYAPTMGWLWLNRTTELLLHPSNEGDVFFSFVHDGDIAPMLAALNVFDQPDDLPTTHIARDRRWRTSQVMPMGGRIILERLTCESPGRYQVDNPANGEPPSSKSRFIRININDGIVPLPDCNSGPDASCPLSQFAERTRLRGEEAGVFEDICGLENWGNGGITFLKQE
;
A
#
# COMPACT_ATOMS: atom_id res chain seq x y z
N MET A 1 -20.23 23.20 -13.77
CA MET A 1 -19.42 22.87 -14.96
C MET A 1 -17.96 23.17 -14.63
N THR A 2 -17.15 22.15 -14.40
CA THR A 2 -15.68 22.32 -14.41
C THR A 2 -15.25 22.50 -15.86
N ARG A 3 -14.37 23.48 -16.14
CA ARG A 3 -13.77 23.62 -17.46
C ARG A 3 -12.65 22.59 -17.59
N GLY A 4 -12.52 21.93 -18.75
CA GLY A 4 -11.42 21.00 -19.04
C GLY A 4 -10.08 21.69 -19.34
N SER A 5 -9.99 23.00 -19.14
CA SER A 5 -8.79 23.81 -19.35
C SER A 5 -8.81 25.03 -18.42
N SER A 6 -7.61 25.52 -18.07
CA SER A 6 -7.41 26.71 -17.25
C SER A 6 -6.30 27.57 -17.84
N PRO A 7 -6.56 28.85 -18.17
CA PRO A 7 -5.51 29.78 -18.63
C PRO A 7 -4.37 29.95 -17.62
N TRP A 8 -4.65 29.73 -16.33
CA TRP A 8 -3.64 29.77 -15.27
C TRP A 8 -2.54 28.71 -15.45
N CYS A 9 -2.80 27.62 -16.16
CA CYS A 9 -1.78 26.60 -16.44
C CYS A 9 -0.60 27.17 -17.26
N ASN A 10 -0.87 28.17 -18.11
CA ASN A 10 0.12 28.76 -19.01
C ASN A 10 0.83 29.98 -18.41
N VAL A 11 0.48 30.39 -17.19
CA VAL A 11 1.15 31.51 -16.50
C VAL A 11 2.50 31.08 -15.92
N PHE A 12 2.67 29.78 -15.65
CA PHE A 12 3.87 29.20 -15.04
C PHE A 12 4.71 28.45 -16.05
N SER A 13 6.03 28.44 -15.85
CA SER A 13 6.97 27.65 -16.65
C SER A 13 6.93 26.17 -16.28
N THR A 14 7.56 25.32 -17.09
CA THR A 14 7.71 23.90 -16.75
C THR A 14 8.49 23.71 -15.45
N ASP A 15 9.54 24.51 -15.22
CA ASP A 15 10.34 24.44 -13.99
C ASP A 15 9.51 24.81 -12.74
N ASP A 16 8.60 25.78 -12.86
CA ASP A 16 7.67 26.12 -11.77
C ASP A 16 6.76 24.93 -11.43
N TRP A 17 6.27 24.20 -12.44
CA TRP A 17 5.45 23.01 -12.24
C TRP A 17 6.23 21.83 -11.65
N GLU A 18 7.50 21.62 -12.04
CA GLU A 18 8.36 20.62 -11.42
C GLU A 18 8.59 20.93 -9.92
N ASN A 19 8.85 22.20 -9.59
CA ASN A 19 8.98 22.63 -8.20
C ASN A 19 7.67 22.48 -7.42
N PHE A 20 6.52 22.78 -8.04
CA PHE A 20 5.22 22.60 -7.41
C PHE A 20 4.92 21.11 -7.15
N GLU A 21 5.19 20.23 -8.10
CA GLU A 21 5.06 18.77 -7.92
C GLU A 21 5.93 18.31 -6.74
N TYR A 22 7.20 18.74 -6.69
CA TYR A 22 8.09 18.35 -5.61
C TYR A 22 7.63 18.89 -4.24
N ALA A 23 7.13 20.13 -4.19
CA ALA A 23 6.56 20.69 -2.96
C ALA A 23 5.34 19.89 -2.47
N ARG A 24 4.50 19.37 -3.38
CA ARG A 24 3.40 18.46 -3.04
C ARG A 24 3.90 17.09 -2.58
N ASP A 25 4.98 16.58 -3.16
CA ASP A 25 5.62 15.34 -2.71
C ASP A 25 6.15 15.47 -1.29
N LEU A 26 6.88 16.55 -0.98
CA LEU A 26 7.37 16.86 0.37
C LEU A 26 6.23 16.95 1.38
N LEU A 27 5.13 17.63 1.03
CA LEU A 27 3.98 17.75 1.91
C LEU A 27 3.43 16.38 2.31
N HIS A 28 3.18 15.48 1.37
CA HIS A 28 2.64 14.16 1.71
C HIS A 28 3.70 13.29 2.39
N TYR A 29 4.96 13.35 1.94
CA TYR A 29 6.05 12.58 2.50
C TYR A 29 6.22 12.84 4.00
N TYR A 30 6.31 14.11 4.40
CA TYR A 30 6.53 14.49 5.80
C TYR A 30 5.27 14.62 6.65
N ARG A 31 4.08 14.77 6.03
CA ARG A 31 2.82 14.85 6.78
C ARG A 31 2.26 13.48 7.10
N ALA A 32 2.22 12.58 6.13
CA ALA A 32 1.49 11.31 6.24
C ALA A 32 2.18 10.14 5.52
N GLY A 33 3.38 10.34 4.99
CA GLY A 33 4.17 9.35 4.28
C GLY A 33 5.37 8.87 5.10
N PRO A 34 6.39 8.30 4.45
CA PRO A 34 7.53 7.68 5.13
C PRO A 34 8.35 8.62 6.02
N GLY A 35 8.35 9.93 5.75
CA GLY A 35 9.04 10.93 6.56
C GLY A 35 8.34 11.26 7.88
N ASN A 36 7.12 10.76 8.11
CA ASN A 36 6.43 10.86 9.40
C ASN A 36 6.55 9.53 10.16
N PRO A 37 7.17 9.50 11.36
CA PRO A 37 7.38 8.27 12.12
C PRO A 37 6.07 7.56 12.54
N TYR A 38 4.95 8.28 12.59
CA TYR A 38 3.65 7.71 12.97
C TYR A 38 2.85 7.18 11.78
N ALA A 39 3.20 7.56 10.55
CA ALA A 39 2.42 7.20 9.37
C ALA A 39 2.36 5.68 9.12
N PRO A 40 3.46 4.91 9.21
CA PRO A 40 3.38 3.46 9.06
C PRO A 40 2.39 2.81 10.05
N THR A 41 2.37 3.25 11.30
CA THR A 41 1.44 2.73 12.34
C THR A 41 -0.02 2.96 11.95
N MET A 42 -0.34 4.17 11.49
CA MET A 42 -1.71 4.53 11.05
C MET A 42 -2.15 3.70 9.85
N GLY A 43 -1.28 3.55 8.84
CA GLY A 43 -1.58 2.79 7.63
C GLY A 43 -1.60 1.28 7.83
N TRP A 44 -0.83 0.77 8.80
CA TRP A 44 -0.70 -0.65 9.07
C TRP A 44 -2.02 -1.29 9.50
N LEU A 45 -2.90 -0.56 10.19
CA LEU A 45 -4.19 -1.09 10.64
C LEU A 45 -5.05 -1.63 9.49
N TRP A 46 -5.20 -0.82 8.43
CA TRP A 46 -5.95 -1.19 7.24
C TRP A 46 -5.23 -2.26 6.45
N LEU A 47 -3.90 -2.17 6.36
CA LEU A 47 -3.09 -3.16 5.67
C LEU A 47 -3.19 -4.54 6.33
N ASN A 48 -3.07 -4.62 7.66
CA ASN A 48 -3.17 -5.86 8.42
C ASN A 48 -4.53 -6.52 8.22
N ARG A 49 -5.62 -5.75 8.37
CA ARG A 49 -6.97 -6.26 8.15
C ARG A 49 -7.18 -6.75 6.71
N THR A 50 -6.65 -6.02 5.74
CA THR A 50 -6.71 -6.43 4.32
C THR A 50 -5.89 -7.70 4.07
N THR A 51 -4.74 -7.86 4.71
CA THR A 51 -3.94 -9.08 4.64
C THR A 51 -4.70 -10.29 5.21
N GLU A 52 -5.39 -10.14 6.34
CA GLU A 52 -6.25 -11.19 6.90
C GLU A 52 -7.36 -11.62 5.93
N LEU A 53 -8.01 -10.64 5.28
CA LEU A 53 -9.03 -10.91 4.24
C LEU A 53 -8.47 -11.72 3.08
N LEU A 54 -7.28 -11.35 2.59
CA LEU A 54 -6.64 -12.03 1.46
C LEU A 54 -6.23 -13.47 1.81
N LEU A 55 -5.88 -13.73 3.07
CA LEU A 55 -5.60 -15.08 3.57
C LEU A 55 -6.87 -15.93 3.70
N HIS A 56 -8.00 -15.32 4.12
CA HIS A 56 -9.25 -16.01 4.48
C HIS A 56 -10.51 -15.48 3.75
N PRO A 57 -10.56 -15.47 2.41
CA PRO A 57 -11.64 -14.82 1.65
C PRO A 57 -13.02 -15.45 1.81
N SER A 58 -13.09 -16.76 2.08
CA SER A 58 -14.35 -17.53 2.10
C SER A 58 -15.34 -17.11 3.18
N ASN A 59 -14.91 -16.29 4.13
CA ASN A 59 -15.74 -15.87 5.26
C ASN A 59 -16.26 -14.43 5.12
N GLU A 60 -15.72 -13.66 4.16
CA GLU A 60 -15.86 -12.21 4.19
C GLU A 60 -16.15 -11.57 2.83
N GLY A 61 -16.05 -12.32 1.72
CA GLY A 61 -16.39 -11.85 0.38
C GLY A 61 -15.20 -11.71 -0.58
N ASP A 62 -15.50 -11.45 -1.85
CA ASP A 62 -14.50 -11.48 -2.93
C ASP A 62 -14.04 -10.10 -3.41
N VAL A 63 -14.82 -9.04 -3.17
CA VAL A 63 -14.56 -7.69 -3.71
C VAL A 63 -14.85 -6.62 -2.68
N PHE A 64 -13.84 -5.83 -2.29
CA PHE A 64 -13.96 -4.76 -1.30
C PHE A 64 -13.64 -3.41 -1.94
N PHE A 65 -14.57 -2.46 -1.83
CA PHE A 65 -14.36 -1.08 -2.27
C PHE A 65 -14.25 -0.16 -1.05
N SER A 66 -13.06 0.43 -0.87
CA SER A 66 -12.80 1.45 0.16
C SER A 66 -12.61 2.81 -0.51
N PHE A 67 -13.31 3.83 -0.02
CA PHE A 67 -13.19 5.21 -0.50
C PHE A 67 -12.66 6.07 0.63
N VAL A 68 -11.49 6.66 0.43
CA VAL A 68 -10.72 7.40 1.45
C VAL A 68 -10.06 8.63 0.82
N HIS A 69 -9.31 9.40 1.62
CA HIS A 69 -8.54 10.55 1.16
C HIS A 69 -7.09 10.19 0.81
N ASP A 70 -6.41 11.06 0.07
CA ASP A 70 -4.96 10.99 -0.18
C ASP A 70 -4.16 10.92 1.13
N GLY A 71 -4.59 11.66 2.15
CA GLY A 71 -4.04 11.60 3.52
C GLY A 71 -4.20 10.25 4.23
N ASP A 72 -5.12 9.39 3.79
CA ASP A 72 -5.30 8.02 4.32
C ASP A 72 -4.53 6.99 3.49
N ILE A 73 -4.38 7.24 2.18
CA ILE A 73 -3.59 6.39 1.27
C ILE A 73 -2.09 6.48 1.57
N ALA A 74 -1.57 7.69 1.84
CA ALA A 74 -0.15 7.89 2.09
C ALA A 74 0.40 7.06 3.29
N PRO A 75 -0.29 6.98 4.44
CA PRO A 75 0.09 6.10 5.54
C PRO A 75 0.12 4.64 5.15
N MET A 76 -0.88 4.17 4.40
CA MET A 76 -0.95 2.78 3.93
C MET A 76 0.22 2.44 2.99
N LEU A 77 0.60 3.37 2.10
CA LEU A 77 1.78 3.24 1.26
C LEU A 77 3.09 3.22 2.07
N ALA A 78 3.18 4.01 3.13
CA ALA A 78 4.32 4.01 4.05
C ALA A 78 4.43 2.68 4.83
N ALA A 79 3.29 2.14 5.29
CA ALA A 79 3.23 0.82 5.93
C ALA A 79 3.65 -0.30 4.96
N LEU A 80 3.12 -0.29 3.73
CA LEU A 80 3.50 -1.20 2.65
C LEU A 80 4.98 -1.07 2.25
N ASN A 81 5.60 0.09 2.44
CA ASN A 81 6.94 0.41 1.95
C ASN A 81 7.15 -0.01 0.48
N VAL A 82 6.16 0.31 -0.37
CA VAL A 82 6.20 -0.05 -1.80
C VAL A 82 7.12 0.89 -2.60
N PHE A 83 7.26 2.14 -2.14
CA PHE A 83 8.24 3.10 -2.64
C PHE A 83 9.32 3.27 -1.59
N ASP A 84 10.28 2.35 -1.59
CA ASP A 84 11.41 2.29 -0.66
C ASP A 84 12.38 3.45 -0.91
N GLN A 85 12.02 4.62 -0.40
CA GLN A 85 12.80 5.84 -0.44
C GLN A 85 13.95 5.72 0.57
N PRO A 86 15.23 5.58 0.14
CA PRO A 86 16.33 5.25 1.04
C PRO A 86 16.71 6.40 1.96
N ASP A 87 16.66 7.63 1.42
CA ASP A 87 16.97 8.87 2.12
C ASP A 87 15.76 9.80 2.11
N ASP A 88 15.57 10.52 3.21
CA ASP A 88 14.56 11.56 3.35
C ASP A 88 14.65 12.61 2.25
N LEU A 89 13.48 13.06 1.78
CA LEU A 89 13.40 14.01 0.66
C LEU A 89 13.94 15.40 1.05
N PRO A 90 14.99 15.93 0.41
CA PRO A 90 15.56 17.22 0.77
C PRO A 90 14.55 18.38 0.58
N THR A 91 14.40 19.25 1.58
CA THR A 91 13.46 20.38 1.51
C THR A 91 14.00 21.59 0.73
N THR A 92 15.26 21.55 0.30
CA THR A 92 15.97 22.69 -0.31
C THR A 92 16.14 22.61 -1.82
N HIS A 93 15.95 21.43 -2.42
CA HIS A 93 16.11 21.20 -3.85
C HIS A 93 15.34 19.95 -4.31
N ILE A 94 15.01 19.88 -5.60
CA ILE A 94 14.31 18.72 -6.16
C ILE A 94 15.24 17.49 -6.18
N ALA A 95 14.85 16.43 -5.46
CA ALA A 95 15.40 15.09 -5.67
C ALA A 95 14.82 14.49 -6.96
N ARG A 96 15.62 14.45 -8.03
CA ARG A 96 15.18 13.98 -9.36
C ARG A 96 15.02 12.46 -9.43
N ASP A 97 15.74 11.72 -8.61
CA ASP A 97 15.74 10.26 -8.49
C ASP A 97 14.78 9.72 -7.40
N ARG A 98 13.97 10.60 -6.79
CA ARG A 98 12.98 10.21 -5.78
C ARG A 98 12.00 9.15 -6.30
N ARG A 99 11.72 8.18 -5.44
CA ARG A 99 10.71 7.13 -5.67
C ARG A 99 9.33 7.56 -5.20
N TRP A 100 9.27 8.41 -4.18
CA TRP A 100 8.02 9.00 -3.69
C TRP A 100 7.56 10.15 -4.61
N ARG A 101 6.66 9.83 -5.55
CA ARG A 101 6.04 10.79 -6.50
C ARG A 101 4.52 10.71 -6.41
N THR A 102 3.94 11.62 -5.65
CA THR A 102 2.50 11.63 -5.31
C THR A 102 1.61 11.81 -6.53
N SER A 103 2.06 12.56 -7.54
CA SER A 103 1.34 12.79 -8.81
C SER A 103 1.02 11.49 -9.57
N GLN A 104 1.84 10.45 -9.43
CA GLN A 104 1.66 9.15 -10.09
C GLN A 104 0.82 8.17 -9.25
N VAL A 105 0.59 8.46 -7.97
CA VAL A 105 0.03 7.50 -7.01
C VAL A 105 -1.30 7.97 -6.46
N MET A 106 -1.39 9.24 -6.04
CA MET A 106 -2.56 9.84 -5.42
C MET A 106 -3.07 11.07 -6.21
N PRO A 107 -3.30 10.97 -7.54
CA PRO A 107 -4.02 12.03 -8.24
C PRO A 107 -5.48 12.07 -7.78
N MET A 108 -6.22 13.10 -8.21
CA MET A 108 -7.68 13.12 -8.03
C MET A 108 -8.31 11.87 -8.66
N GLY A 109 -9.06 11.10 -7.87
CA GLY A 109 -9.64 9.83 -8.32
C GLY A 109 -8.63 8.69 -8.45
N GLY A 110 -7.44 8.82 -7.84
CA GLY A 110 -6.44 7.75 -7.79
C GLY A 110 -6.98 6.46 -7.19
N ARG A 111 -6.46 5.33 -7.66
CA ARG A 111 -6.89 3.99 -7.24
C ARG A 111 -5.69 3.08 -7.01
N ILE A 112 -5.76 2.34 -5.91
CA ILE A 112 -4.81 1.28 -5.57
C ILE A 112 -5.61 0.00 -5.38
N ILE A 113 -5.24 -1.04 -6.11
CA ILE A 113 -5.93 -2.33 -6.13
C ILE A 113 -4.97 -3.41 -5.67
N LEU A 114 -5.37 -4.15 -4.64
CA LEU A 114 -4.68 -5.34 -4.17
C LEU A 114 -5.41 -6.56 -4.74
N GLU A 115 -4.78 -7.26 -5.68
CA GLU A 115 -5.39 -8.38 -6.40
C GLU A 115 -4.87 -9.70 -5.82
N ARG A 116 -5.77 -10.58 -5.37
CA ARG A 116 -5.43 -11.95 -4.97
C ARG A 116 -5.49 -12.87 -6.19
N LEU A 117 -4.36 -13.46 -6.55
CA LEU A 117 -4.23 -14.36 -7.68
C LEU A 117 -4.11 -15.80 -7.20
N THR A 118 -4.77 -16.73 -7.89
CA THR A 118 -4.54 -18.17 -7.74
C THR A 118 -4.01 -18.70 -9.05
N CYS A 119 -2.77 -19.19 -9.04
CA CYS A 119 -2.08 -19.65 -10.23
C CYS A 119 -1.71 -21.13 -10.08
N GLU A 120 -1.69 -21.87 -11.18
CA GLU A 120 -1.10 -23.20 -11.20
C GLU A 120 0.42 -23.08 -11.08
N SER A 121 0.99 -23.72 -10.08
CA SER A 121 2.43 -23.73 -9.80
C SER A 121 2.87 -25.12 -9.38
N PRO A 122 3.23 -25.99 -10.35
CA PRO A 122 3.83 -27.28 -10.03
C PRO A 122 5.20 -27.08 -9.37
N GLY A 123 5.24 -27.15 -8.04
CA GLY A 123 6.46 -27.38 -7.24
C GLY A 123 7.44 -26.22 -7.07
N ARG A 124 7.17 -25.00 -7.57
CA ARG A 124 8.08 -23.84 -7.42
C ARG A 124 7.77 -22.92 -6.25
N TYR A 125 6.51 -22.78 -5.87
CA TYR A 125 6.07 -21.99 -4.72
C TYR A 125 5.32 -22.92 -3.80
N GLN A 126 6.02 -23.43 -2.76
CA GLN A 126 5.42 -24.32 -1.78
C GLN A 126 4.21 -23.60 -1.16
N VAL A 127 3.03 -24.15 -1.45
CA VAL A 127 1.79 -23.80 -0.77
C VAL A 127 1.89 -24.38 0.62
N ASP A 128 1.53 -23.56 1.59
CA ASP A 128 1.48 -23.87 3.01
C ASP A 128 0.97 -25.30 3.26
N ASN A 129 1.59 -25.97 4.24
CA ASN A 129 1.17 -27.27 4.77
C ASN A 129 -0.36 -27.34 4.80
N PRO A 130 -1.01 -28.29 4.10
CA PRO A 130 -2.43 -28.50 4.28
C PRO A 130 -2.62 -28.93 5.72
N ALA A 131 -3.24 -28.07 6.52
CA ALA A 131 -3.94 -28.54 7.69
C ALA A 131 -4.88 -29.65 7.19
N ASN A 132 -4.63 -30.89 7.62
CA ASN A 132 -5.44 -32.09 7.33
C ASN A 132 -5.06 -32.97 6.13
N GLY A 133 -3.78 -33.12 5.79
CA GLY A 133 -3.32 -34.26 4.97
C GLY A 133 -3.89 -34.29 3.53
N GLU A 134 -4.33 -33.15 3.01
CA GLU A 134 -4.67 -33.01 1.60
C GLU A 134 -3.42 -33.17 0.72
N PRO A 135 -3.56 -33.75 -0.49
CA PRO A 135 -2.46 -33.82 -1.45
C PRO A 135 -1.92 -32.42 -1.74
N PRO A 136 -0.61 -32.26 -2.04
CA PRO A 136 -0.02 -30.96 -2.32
C PRO A 136 -0.81 -30.27 -3.45
N SER A 137 -1.48 -29.17 -3.10
CA SER A 137 -2.23 -28.35 -4.03
C SER A 137 -1.26 -27.84 -5.10
N SER A 138 -1.57 -28.11 -6.37
CA SER A 138 -0.84 -27.51 -7.51
C SER A 138 -1.12 -26.02 -7.66
N LYS A 139 -1.93 -25.41 -6.78
CA LYS A 139 -2.35 -24.01 -6.85
C LYS A 139 -1.67 -23.18 -5.79
N SER A 140 -0.89 -22.19 -6.21
CA SER A 140 -0.23 -21.20 -5.34
C SER A 140 -0.96 -19.86 -5.38
N ARG A 141 -0.93 -19.15 -4.25
CA ARG A 141 -1.62 -17.87 -4.06
C ARG A 141 -0.61 -16.73 -4.05
N PHE A 142 -0.95 -15.65 -4.73
CA PHE A 142 -0.12 -14.45 -4.84
C PHE A 142 -0.96 -13.21 -4.62
N ILE A 143 -0.29 -12.10 -4.33
CA ILE A 143 -0.87 -10.76 -4.33
C ILE A 143 -0.13 -9.89 -5.34
N ARG A 144 -0.89 -9.11 -6.12
CA ARG A 144 -0.36 -8.11 -7.04
C ARG A 144 -0.92 -6.74 -6.69
N ILE A 145 -0.07 -5.72 -6.75
CA ILE A 145 -0.46 -4.34 -6.48
C ILE A 145 -0.57 -3.60 -7.82
N ASN A 146 -1.72 -2.99 -8.06
CA ASN A 146 -1.96 -2.12 -9.19
C ASN A 146 -2.24 -0.70 -8.67
N ILE A 147 -1.41 0.26 -9.09
CA ILE A 147 -1.54 1.67 -8.74
C ILE A 147 -1.83 2.43 -10.04
N ASN A 148 -3.01 3.03 -10.14
CA ASN A 148 -3.44 3.82 -11.30
C ASN A 148 -3.20 3.11 -12.65
N ASP A 149 -3.57 1.84 -12.74
CA ASP A 149 -3.42 0.95 -13.91
C ASP A 149 -2.00 0.46 -14.21
N GLY A 150 -1.02 0.80 -13.37
CA GLY A 150 0.33 0.26 -13.42
C GLY A 150 0.54 -0.85 -12.39
N ILE A 151 1.11 -1.98 -12.81
CA ILE A 151 1.58 -3.01 -11.86
C ILE A 151 2.83 -2.50 -11.14
N VAL A 152 2.77 -2.45 -9.80
CA VAL A 152 3.85 -1.98 -8.94
C VAL A 152 4.34 -3.16 -8.08
N PRO A 153 5.52 -3.74 -8.41
CA PRO A 153 6.10 -4.81 -7.62
C PRO A 153 6.52 -4.33 -6.23
N LEU A 154 6.41 -5.19 -5.22
CA LEU A 154 7.06 -4.93 -3.94
C LEU A 154 8.59 -5.17 -4.10
N PRO A 155 9.46 -4.27 -3.61
CA PRO A 155 10.90 -4.34 -3.85
C PRO A 155 11.56 -5.69 -3.48
N ASP A 156 11.10 -6.28 -2.37
CA ASP A 156 11.61 -7.50 -1.75
C ASP A 156 10.63 -8.69 -1.84
N CYS A 157 9.47 -8.50 -2.47
CA CYS A 157 8.48 -9.55 -2.65
C CYS A 157 7.80 -9.48 -4.02
N ASN A 158 8.49 -9.97 -5.04
CA ASN A 158 8.02 -9.93 -6.43
C ASN A 158 8.37 -11.22 -7.19
N SER A 159 8.59 -12.30 -6.45
CA SER A 159 9.07 -13.57 -7.01
C SER A 159 7.99 -14.33 -7.77
N GLY A 160 6.71 -14.00 -7.63
CA GLY A 160 5.58 -14.64 -8.28
C GLY A 160 5.36 -14.22 -9.75
N PRO A 161 4.34 -14.79 -10.42
CA PRO A 161 3.99 -14.44 -11.79
C PRO A 161 3.64 -12.95 -11.92
N ASP A 162 4.02 -12.32 -13.03
CA ASP A 162 3.81 -10.89 -13.29
C ASP A 162 4.27 -9.97 -12.15
N ALA A 163 5.42 -10.29 -11.54
CA ALA A 163 6.02 -9.57 -10.42
C ALA A 163 5.12 -9.49 -9.16
N SER A 164 4.21 -10.45 -9.01
CA SER A 164 3.40 -10.61 -7.80
C SER A 164 4.22 -11.17 -6.62
N CYS A 165 3.71 -10.99 -5.41
CA CYS A 165 4.30 -11.49 -4.17
C CYS A 165 3.59 -12.80 -3.76
N PRO A 166 4.30 -13.89 -3.40
CA PRO A 166 3.67 -15.03 -2.76
C PRO A 166 2.87 -14.57 -1.53
N LEU A 167 1.62 -15.01 -1.40
CA LEU A 167 0.71 -14.46 -0.39
C LEU A 167 1.21 -14.67 1.05
N SER A 168 1.88 -15.79 1.33
CA SER A 168 2.49 -16.06 2.64
C SER A 168 3.66 -15.11 2.94
N GLN A 169 4.49 -14.79 1.94
CA GLN A 169 5.56 -13.78 2.08
C GLN A 169 4.99 -12.38 2.30
N PHE A 170 3.90 -12.02 1.60
CA PHE A 170 3.21 -10.76 1.83
C PHE A 170 2.67 -10.63 3.25
N ALA A 171 2.07 -11.70 3.77
CA ALA A 171 1.53 -11.73 5.12
C ALA A 171 2.63 -11.57 6.17
N GLU A 172 3.73 -12.30 6.03
CA GLU A 172 4.88 -12.18 6.93
C GLU A 172 5.51 -10.79 6.88
N ARG A 173 5.66 -10.22 5.67
CA ARG A 173 6.12 -8.84 5.48
C ARG A 173 5.20 -7.84 6.18
N THR A 174 3.88 -7.99 6.04
CA THR A 174 2.91 -7.14 6.73
C THR A 174 3.06 -7.24 8.25
N ARG A 175 3.22 -8.45 8.79
CA ARG A 175 3.42 -8.68 10.22
C ARG A 175 4.67 -7.96 10.74
N LEU A 176 5.81 -8.18 10.08
CA LEU A 176 7.10 -7.54 10.43
C LEU A 176 7.00 -6.00 10.39
N ARG A 177 6.35 -5.44 9.35
CA ARG A 177 6.13 -4.00 9.25
C ARG A 177 5.27 -3.45 10.40
N GLY A 178 4.35 -4.23 10.93
CA GLY A 178 3.56 -3.87 12.11
C GLY A 178 4.40 -3.80 13.38
N GLU A 179 5.29 -4.78 13.57
CA GLU A 179 6.23 -4.80 14.68
C GLU A 179 7.18 -3.59 14.64
N GLU A 180 7.68 -3.25 13.45
CA GLU A 180 8.52 -2.06 13.23
C GLU A 180 7.76 -0.75 13.47
N ALA A 181 6.49 -0.68 13.07
CA ALA A 181 5.66 0.51 13.19
C ALA A 181 5.17 0.76 14.64
N GLY A 182 5.23 -0.24 15.51
CA GLY A 182 4.82 -0.14 16.91
C GLY A 182 3.31 -0.28 17.13
N VAL A 183 2.91 -0.29 18.39
CA VAL A 183 1.52 -0.51 18.82
C VAL A 183 0.73 0.79 18.70
N PHE A 184 -0.33 0.76 17.89
CA PHE A 184 -1.18 1.93 17.64
C PHE A 184 -1.76 2.55 18.91
N GLU A 185 -2.24 1.73 19.85
CA GLU A 185 -2.83 2.21 21.12
C GLU A 185 -1.84 3.04 21.94
N ASP A 186 -0.62 2.51 22.09
CA ASP A 186 0.45 3.15 22.85
C ASP A 186 0.88 4.46 22.18
N ILE A 187 1.04 4.44 20.85
CA ILE A 187 1.46 5.61 20.07
C ILE A 187 0.40 6.72 20.09
N CYS A 188 -0.88 6.35 20.00
CA CYS A 188 -1.99 7.29 19.97
C CYS A 188 -2.54 7.63 21.36
N GLY A 189 -2.05 7.00 22.43
CA GLY A 189 -2.50 7.22 23.81
C GLY A 189 -3.98 6.85 24.02
N LEU A 190 -4.42 5.75 23.40
CA LEU A 190 -5.82 5.31 23.47
C LEU A 190 -5.99 4.25 24.56
N GLU A 191 -6.94 4.47 25.46
CA GLU A 191 -7.38 3.47 26.44
C GLU A 191 -8.59 2.69 25.89
N ASN A 192 -8.53 1.36 25.90
CA ASN A 192 -9.61 0.45 25.46
C ASN A 192 -10.02 0.62 23.98
N TRP A 193 -9.05 0.67 23.06
CA TRP A 193 -9.37 0.61 21.64
C TRP A 193 -10.01 -0.76 21.31
N GLY A 194 -11.28 -0.73 20.90
CA GLY A 194 -12.10 -1.93 20.77
C GLY A 194 -11.43 -3.06 19.98
N ASN A 195 -11.33 -4.25 20.60
CA ASN A 195 -10.79 -5.51 20.06
C ASN A 195 -9.46 -5.42 19.29
N GLY A 196 -8.67 -4.35 19.42
CA GLY A 196 -7.32 -4.24 18.86
C GLY A 196 -7.22 -4.20 17.32
N GLY A 197 -8.27 -3.78 16.59
CA GLY A 197 -8.18 -3.71 15.12
C GLY A 197 -9.43 -3.22 14.37
N ILE A 198 -9.30 -3.13 13.03
CA ILE A 198 -10.39 -2.74 12.13
C ILE A 198 -11.40 -3.90 11.97
N THR A 199 -12.69 -3.60 12.16
CA THR A 199 -13.77 -4.61 12.13
C THR A 199 -14.81 -4.41 11.02
N PHE A 200 -14.75 -3.31 10.27
CA PHE A 200 -15.76 -2.97 9.26
C PHE A 200 -15.50 -3.59 7.88
N LEU A 201 -14.29 -4.09 7.61
CA LEU A 201 -13.96 -4.77 6.36
C LEU A 201 -14.44 -6.22 6.43
N LYS A 202 -15.73 -6.44 6.12
CA LYS A 202 -16.42 -7.74 5.99
C LYS A 202 -17.66 -7.59 5.10
N GLN A 203 -18.11 -8.65 4.43
CA GLN A 203 -19.41 -8.71 3.74
C GLN A 203 -20.37 -9.62 4.52
N GLU A 204 -21.63 -9.19 4.63
CA GLU A 204 -22.73 -9.94 5.26
C GLU A 204 -23.48 -10.83 4.26
#